data_AF-A0A934VLF3-F1
#
_entry.id   AF-A0A934VLF3-F1
#
_cell.length_a   1.000
_cell.length_b   1.000
_cell.length_c   1.000
_cell.angle_alpha   90.00
_cell.angle_beta   90.00
_cell.angle_gamma   90.00
#
_symmetry.space_group_name_H-M   'P 1'
#
loop_
_entity.id
_entity.type
_entity.pdbx_description
1 polymer ?
#
loop_
_entity_poly.entity_id
_entity_poly.type
_entity_poly.pdbx_seq_one_letter_code
_entity_poly.pdbx_strand_id
1 'polypeptide(L)' 'MIYFFSTMDTESIQCPSCWEFFAVMAPPAEECPCEIDYDCEVCCRPLRILCNSPSEIHALGLEE' A
#
# COMPACT_ATOMS: atom_id res chain seq x y z
N MET A 1 27.04 13.71 4.45
CA MET A 1 26.16 13.56 3.28
C MET A 1 25.79 12.09 3.19
N ILE A 2 24.93 11.63 4.09
CA ILE A 2 24.42 10.25 4.03
C ILE A 2 23.23 10.28 3.10
N TYR A 3 23.35 9.51 2.02
CA TYR A 3 22.40 9.46 0.94
C TYR A 3 21.01 9.11 1.49
N PHE A 4 20.06 10.00 1.24
CA PHE A 4 18.63 9.76 1.25
C PHE A 4 18.40 8.52 0.37
N PHE A 5 18.32 7.34 0.97
CA PHE A 5 18.09 6.10 0.25
C PHE A 5 16.59 6.09 -0.09
N SER A 6 16.20 6.75 -1.18
CA SER A 6 14.93 6.49 -1.84
C SER A 6 15.02 5.11 -2.50
N THR A 7 15.01 4.04 -1.70
CA THR A 7 14.52 2.77 -2.23
C THR A 7 13.08 3.01 -2.63
N MET A 8 12.72 2.68 -3.87
CA MET A 8 11.32 2.44 -4.20
C MET A 8 10.89 1.25 -3.35
N ASP A 9 10.47 1.52 -2.12
CA ASP A 9 10.10 0.52 -1.12
C ASP A 9 8.72 0.01 -1.52
N THR A 10 8.71 -1.10 -2.24
CA THR A 10 7.47 -1.78 -2.60
C THR A 10 7.16 -2.78 -1.51
N GLU A 11 5.99 -2.64 -0.92
CA GLU A 11 5.53 -3.48 0.18
C GLU A 11 4.49 -4.47 -0.33
N SER A 12 4.59 -5.73 0.09
CA SER A 12 3.64 -6.76 -0.31
C SER A 12 2.39 -6.72 0.57
N ILE A 13 1.23 -6.49 -0.03
CA ILE A 13 -0.07 -6.54 0.64
C ILE A 13 -0.92 -7.69 0.13
N GLN A 14 -1.86 -8.13 0.94
CA GLN A 14 -2.85 -9.13 0.55
C GLN A 14 -4.18 -8.46 0.25
N CYS A 15 -4.80 -8.78 -0.88
CA CYS A 15 -6.17 -8.36 -1.14
C CYS A 15 -7.14 -9.11 -0.21
N PRO A 16 -7.99 -8.43 0.58
CA PRO A 16 -8.97 -9.11 1.42
C PRO A 16 -10.11 -9.77 0.64
N SER A 17 -10.28 -9.43 -0.64
CA SER A 17 -11.37 -9.93 -1.47
C SER A 17 -11.03 -11.15 -2.33
N CYS A 18 -9.82 -11.24 -2.88
CA CYS A 18 -9.38 -12.40 -3.67
C CYS A 18 -8.27 -13.21 -2.98
N TRP A 19 -7.76 -12.72 -1.86
CA TRP A 19 -6.70 -13.34 -1.05
C TRP A 19 -5.34 -13.49 -1.73
N GLU A 20 -5.16 -12.88 -2.90
CA GLU A 20 -3.88 -12.85 -3.61
C GLU A 20 -2.97 -11.75 -3.06
N PHE A 21 -1.66 -11.99 -3.09
CA PHE A 21 -0.63 -11.03 -2.69
C PHE A 21 -0.11 -10.26 -3.90
N PHE A 22 0.10 -8.96 -3.73
CA PHE A 22 0.69 -8.09 -4.74
C PHE A 22 1.52 -6.98 -4.08
N ALA A 23 2.46 -6.40 -4.82
CA ALA A 23 3.35 -5.36 -4.32
C ALA A 23 2.80 -3.98 -4.70
N VAL A 24 2.79 -3.06 -3.74
CA VAL A 24 2.39 -1.67 -3.93
C VAL A 24 3.52 -0.75 -3.52
N MET A 25 3.61 0.43 -4.13
CA MET A 25 4.58 1.43 -3.71
C MET A 25 4.15 2.06 -2.39
N ALA A 26 5.02 2.00 -1.38
CA ALA A 26 4.81 2.73 -0.15
C ALA A 26 5.07 4.23 -0.38
N PRO A 27 4.20 5.13 0.11
CA PRO A 27 4.46 6.56 0.08
C PRO A 27 5.65 6.90 1.00
N PRO A 28 6.36 8.02 0.74
CA PRO A 28 7.44 8.46 1.61
C PRO A 28 6.91 8.81 3.01
N ALA A 29 7.78 8.72 4.02
CA ALA A 29 7.41 8.96 5.42
C ALA A 29 6.79 10.35 5.67
N GLU A 30 7.12 11.35 4.84
CA GLU A 30 6.59 12.72 4.90
C GLU A 30 5.11 12.80 4.51
N GLU A 31 4.60 11.81 3.76
CA GLU A 31 3.20 11.68 3.36
C GLU A 31 2.43 10.70 4.26
N CYS A 32 3.08 10.11 5.26
CA CYS A 32 2.44 9.26 6.26
C CYS A 32 2.06 10.06 7.53
N PRO A 33 0.87 9.87 8.12
CA PRO A 33 -0.14 8.89 7.74
C PRO A 33 -1.05 9.36 6.60
N CYS A 34 -1.37 8.46 5.66
CA CYS A 34 -2.31 8.72 4.57
C CYS A 34 -3.14 7.49 4.17
N GLU A 35 -4.21 7.77 3.44
CA GLU A 35 -5.10 6.79 2.82
C GLU A 35 -4.95 6.90 1.30
N ILE A 36 -4.79 5.77 0.62
CA ILE A 36 -4.70 5.72 -0.84
C ILE A 36 -5.83 4.82 -1.35
N ASP A 37 -6.71 5.38 -2.18
CA ASP A 37 -7.68 4.59 -2.94
C ASP A 37 -6.93 3.85 -4.06
N TYR A 38 -7.01 2.52 -4.05
CA TYR A 38 -6.28 1.63 -4.95
C TYR A 38 -7.22 0.56 -5.49
N ASP A 39 -6.91 -0.01 -6.66
CA ASP A 39 -7.64 -1.15 -7.20
C ASP A 39 -6.74 -2.38 -7.15
N CYS A 40 -7.26 -3.53 -6.70
CA CYS A 40 -6.45 -4.76 -6.69
C CYS A 40 -5.97 -5.12 -8.10
N GLU A 41 -4.66 -5.31 -8.30
CA GLU A 41 -4.11 -5.66 -9.62
C GLU A 41 -4.47 -7.07 -10.09
N VAL A 42 -5.03 -7.90 -9.21
CA VAL A 42 -5.41 -9.29 -9.52
C VAL A 42 -6.90 -9.43 -9.81
N CYS A 43 -7.76 -8.84 -8.96
CA CYS A 43 -9.21 -8.96 -9.10
C CYS A 43 -9.94 -7.65 -9.47
N CYS A 44 -9.20 -6.55 -9.64
CA CYS A 44 -9.72 -5.21 -9.99
C CYS A 44 -10.83 -4.68 -9.08
N ARG A 45 -10.91 -5.17 -7.82
CA ARG A 45 -11.85 -4.64 -6.83
C ARG A 45 -11.24 -3.45 -6.10
N PRO A 46 -12.07 -2.44 -5.76
CA PRO A 46 -11.62 -1.27 -5.04
C PRO A 46 -11.19 -1.64 -3.62
N LEU A 47 -10.08 -1.07 -3.19
CA LEU A 47 -9.53 -1.21 -1.84
C LEU A 47 -8.89 0.10 -1.38
N ARG A 48 -8.76 0.27 -0.07
CA ARG A 48 -7.99 1.36 0.53
C ARG A 48 -6.70 0.83 1.11
N ILE A 49 -5.60 1.51 0.82
CA ILE A 49 -4.32 1.26 1.46
C ILE A 49 -4.16 2.29 2.56
N LEU A 50 -4.14 1.84 3.80
CA LEU A 50 -3.81 2.67 4.96
C LEU A 50 -2.30 2.62 5.18
N CYS A 51 -1.64 3.76 5.05
CA CYS A 51 -0.22 3.92 5.33
C CYS A 51 -0.05 4.69 6.63
N ASN A 52 0.32 4.00 7.70
CA ASN A 52 0.63 4.65 8.98
C ASN A 52 2.11 5.06 9.05
N SER A 53 2.97 4.30 8.38
CA SER A 53 4.41 4.54 8.23
C SER A 53 4.88 3.89 6.91
N PRO A 54 6.05 4.27 6.36
CA PRO A 54 6.55 3.70 5.11
C PRO A 54 6.72 2.17 5.15
N SER A 55 6.89 1.58 6.33
CA SER A 55 7.02 0.12 6.54
C SER A 55 5.80 -0.50 7.23
N GLU A 56 4.69 0.24 7.34
CA GLU A 56 3.45 -0.24 7.96
C GLU A 56 2.27 0.17 7.08
N ILE A 57 1.92 -0.73 6.16
CA ILE A 57 0.82 -0.56 5.22
C ILE A 57 -0.20 -1.70 5.31
N HIS A 58 -1.48 -1.37 5.20
CA HIS A 58 -2.58 -2.33 5.30
C HIS A 58 -3.61 -2.12 4.19
N ALA A 59 -4.03 -3.21 3.55
CA ALA A 59 -5.10 -3.20 2.56
C ALA A 59 -6.45 -3.47 3.23
N LEU A 60 -7.39 -2.55 3.08
CA LEU A 60 -8.78 -2.68 3.51
C LEU A 60 -9.68 -2.80 2.30
N GLY A 61 -10.56 -3.80 2.29
CA GLY A 61 -11.57 -3.95 1.26
C GLY A 61 -12.63 -2.89 1.45
N LEU A 62 -12.97 -2.16 0.39
CA LEU A 62 -14.17 -1.34 0.37
C LEU A 62 -15.32 -2.23 -0.06
N GLU A 63 -15.77 -3.09 0.86
CA GLU A 63 -17.03 -3.79 0.72
C GLU A 63 -18.14 -2.77 0.93
N GLU A 64 -18.91 -2.46 -0.11
CA GLU A 64 -20.15 -1.68 0.02
C GLU A 64 -21.20 -2.41 0.86
#